data_AF-A0A2E6G0I1-F1
#
_entry.id   AF-A0A2E6G0I1-F1
#
_cell.length_a   1.000
_cell.length_b   1.000
_cell.length_c   1.000
_cell.angle_alpha   90.00
_cell.angle_beta   90.00
_cell.angle_gamma   90.00
#
_symmetry.space_group_name_H-M   'P 1'
#
loop_
_entity.id
_entity.type
_entity.pdbx_description
1 polymer ?
#
loop_
_entity_poly.entity_id
_entity_poly.type
_entity_poly.pdbx_seq_one_letter_code
_entity_poly.pdbx_strand_id
1 'polypeptide(L)'
;MSDKLRLGSLALLVTVILLLPFIRDSVNEEVARFVSDSESSHVGLPTEWDENQAICIYFPDDYPHSVYSSGVSMIDADGSIIGVNNDLNLTGACVGGFEGYTDGMNFMMDATRVAGGHLAVGYSVNPNWGEFVHTIGGLNDQEIQGDFNGAYWSLTHNGGYSMVGIGSLVLEEGDVIGWNIETW
;
A
#
# COMPACT_ATOMS: atom_id res chain seq x y z
N MET A 1 32.73 -48.11 -9.70
CA MET A 1 32.02 -46.91 -10.17
C MET A 1 31.55 -46.15 -8.93
N SER A 2 32.38 -45.28 -8.36
CA SER A 2 32.06 -44.66 -7.04
C SER A 2 32.75 -43.31 -6.83
N ASP A 3 34.04 -43.17 -7.15
CA ASP A 3 34.78 -41.96 -6.74
C ASP A 3 34.63 -40.77 -7.69
N LYS A 4 34.47 -41.00 -9.01
CA LYS A 4 34.29 -39.91 -9.99
C LYS A 4 32.96 -39.17 -9.85
N LEU A 5 31.89 -39.87 -9.44
CA LEU A 5 30.57 -39.27 -9.19
C LEU A 5 30.56 -38.46 -7.87
N ARG A 6 31.25 -38.94 -6.83
CA ARG A 6 31.44 -38.19 -5.59
C ARG A 6 32.25 -36.92 -5.79
N LEU A 7 33.34 -37.00 -6.55
CA LEU A 7 34.20 -35.83 -6.83
C LEU A 7 33.46 -34.78 -7.69
N GLY A 8 32.71 -35.23 -8.70
CA GLY A 8 31.89 -34.34 -9.55
C GLY A 8 30.76 -33.66 -8.76
N SER A 9 30.09 -34.41 -7.88
CA SER A 9 29.05 -33.85 -7.01
C SER A 9 29.60 -32.84 -6.00
N LEU A 10 30.82 -33.06 -5.49
CA LEU A 10 31.46 -32.13 -4.57
C LEU A 10 31.84 -30.82 -5.29
N ALA A 11 32.37 -30.93 -6.51
CA ALA A 11 32.72 -29.77 -7.32
C ALA A 11 31.49 -28.93 -7.67
N LEU A 12 30.39 -29.56 -8.10
CA LEU A 12 29.12 -28.89 -8.39
C LEU A 12 28.61 -28.13 -7.16
N LEU A 13 28.64 -28.77 -5.98
CA LEU A 13 28.14 -28.19 -4.74
C LEU A 13 28.97 -26.98 -4.29
N VAL A 14 30.30 -27.05 -4.44
CA VAL A 14 31.19 -25.91 -4.18
C VAL A 14 30.94 -24.77 -5.17
N THR A 15 30.72 -25.06 -6.45
CA THR A 15 30.38 -24.04 -7.45
C THR A 15 29.06 -23.34 -7.10
N VAL A 16 28.04 -24.09 -6.69
CA VAL A 16 26.76 -23.51 -6.25
C VAL A 16 26.97 -22.62 -5.03
N ILE A 17 27.75 -23.07 -4.03
CA ILE A 17 28.01 -22.29 -2.82
C ILE A 17 28.76 -20.98 -3.13
N LEU A 18 29.70 -21.00 -4.09
CA LEU A 18 30.42 -19.80 -4.52
C LEU A 18 29.55 -18.82 -5.32
N LEU A 19 28.47 -19.29 -5.93
CA LEU A 19 27.50 -18.46 -6.67
C LEU A 19 26.35 -17.93 -5.79
N LEU A 20 26.11 -18.53 -4.62
CA LEU A 20 25.08 -18.06 -3.67
C LEU A 20 25.17 -16.56 -3.30
N PRO A 21 26.36 -15.98 -3.01
CA PRO A 21 26.45 -14.55 -2.68
C PRO A 21 26.03 -13.66 -3.85
N PHE A 22 26.47 -13.96 -5.07
CA PHE A 22 26.12 -13.19 -6.27
C PHE A 22 24.63 -13.22 -6.59
N ILE A 23 23.97 -14.37 -6.40
CA ILE A 23 22.52 -14.49 -6.58
C ILE A 23 21.81 -13.66 -5.51
N ARG A 24 22.23 -13.73 -4.24
CA ARG A 24 21.64 -12.95 -3.15
C ARG A 24 21.76 -11.45 -3.40
N ASP A 25 22.92 -10.96 -3.80
CA ASP A 25 23.12 -9.53 -4.03
C ASP A 25 22.25 -9.02 -5.20
N SER A 26 22.16 -9.77 -6.30
CA SER A 26 21.30 -9.41 -7.44
C SER A 26 19.81 -9.45 -7.11
N VAL A 27 19.36 -10.45 -6.35
CA VAL A 27 17.95 -10.58 -5.94
C VAL A 27 17.60 -9.50 -4.92
N ASN A 28 18.51 -9.17 -4.00
CA ASN A 28 18.28 -8.12 -3.00
C ASN A 28 18.22 -6.73 -3.63
N GLU A 29 19.04 -6.46 -4.66
CA GLU A 29 18.98 -5.20 -5.40
C GLU A 29 17.66 -5.06 -6.19
N GLU A 30 17.21 -6.13 -6.83
CA GLU A 30 15.94 -6.15 -7.56
C GLU A 30 14.73 -6.02 -6.61
N VAL A 31 14.77 -6.69 -5.45
CA VAL A 31 13.74 -6.59 -4.41
C VAL A 31 13.73 -5.20 -3.75
N ALA A 32 14.89 -4.55 -3.59
CA ALA A 32 14.95 -3.19 -3.07
C ALA A 32 14.36 -2.17 -4.06
N ARG A 33 14.54 -2.37 -5.38
CA ARG A 33 13.86 -1.56 -6.41
C ARG A 33 12.35 -1.81 -6.44
N PHE A 34 11.92 -3.05 -6.22
CA PHE A 34 10.50 -3.43 -6.12
C PHE A 34 9.76 -2.76 -4.95
N VAL A 35 10.47 -2.18 -3.98
CA VAL A 35 9.87 -1.51 -2.81
C VAL A 35 9.82 0.02 -2.97
N SER A 36 10.37 0.59 -4.06
CA SER A 36 10.38 2.05 -4.25
C SER A 36 10.01 2.59 -5.63
N ASP A 37 9.73 1.75 -6.63
CA ASP A 37 9.26 2.22 -7.95
C ASP A 37 7.73 2.21 -8.03
N SER A 38 7.15 3.31 -8.52
CA SER A 38 5.71 3.51 -8.78
C SER A 38 5.10 2.44 -9.69
N GLU A 39 5.89 1.77 -10.53
CA GLU A 39 5.39 0.64 -11.34
C GLU A 39 4.96 -0.57 -10.49
N SER A 40 5.52 -0.75 -9.29
CA SER A 40 5.12 -1.83 -8.37
C SER A 40 3.93 -1.46 -7.49
N SER A 41 3.62 -0.17 -7.36
CA SER A 41 2.56 0.30 -6.45
C SER A 41 1.15 0.02 -6.98
N HIS A 42 1.03 -0.21 -8.29
CA HIS A 42 -0.20 -0.65 -8.96
C HIS A 42 -0.43 -2.15 -8.94
N VAL A 43 0.45 -2.95 -8.32
CA VAL A 43 0.24 -4.40 -8.24
C VAL A 43 -1.06 -4.72 -7.50
N GLY A 44 -1.98 -5.36 -8.22
CA GLY A 44 -3.30 -5.72 -7.71
C GLY A 44 -4.38 -4.65 -7.95
N LEU A 45 -4.03 -3.52 -8.58
CA LEU A 45 -4.96 -2.53 -9.07
C LEU A 45 -5.37 -2.82 -10.53
N PRO A 46 -6.49 -2.25 -11.01
CA PRO A 46 -6.86 -2.24 -12.42
C PRO A 46 -5.75 -1.70 -13.32
N THR A 47 -5.45 -2.41 -14.41
CA THR A 47 -4.40 -2.02 -15.38
C THR A 47 -4.68 -0.70 -16.08
N GLU A 48 -5.95 -0.29 -16.12
CA GLU A 48 -6.37 1.00 -16.65
C GLU A 48 -5.87 2.17 -15.80
N TRP A 49 -5.37 1.92 -14.58
CA TRP A 49 -4.86 2.94 -13.67
C TRP A 49 -3.34 3.04 -13.64
N ASP A 50 -2.59 2.26 -14.43
CA ASP A 50 -1.12 2.17 -14.34
C ASP A 50 -0.41 3.55 -14.43
N GLU A 51 -0.96 4.50 -15.19
CA GLU A 51 -0.44 5.88 -15.34
C GLU A 51 -1.22 6.91 -14.50
N ASN A 52 -2.19 6.45 -13.71
CA ASN A 52 -3.11 7.27 -12.95
C ASN A 52 -2.87 7.18 -11.45
N GLN A 53 -3.33 8.20 -10.74
CA GLN A 53 -3.23 8.25 -9.29
C GLN A 53 -4.34 7.44 -8.62
N ALA A 54 -4.00 6.73 -7.55
CA ALA A 54 -4.95 5.93 -6.78
C ALA A 54 -4.73 6.05 -5.26
N ILE A 55 -5.81 5.89 -4.51
CA ILE A 55 -5.78 5.78 -3.04
C ILE A 55 -6.38 4.45 -2.63
N CYS A 56 -5.69 3.71 -1.77
CA CYS A 56 -6.20 2.49 -1.16
C CYS A 56 -6.37 2.67 0.35
N ILE A 57 -7.50 2.22 0.89
CA ILE A 57 -7.78 2.23 2.33
C ILE A 57 -8.11 0.80 2.73
N TYR A 58 -7.28 0.26 3.62
CA TYR A 58 -7.43 -1.10 4.14
C TYR A 58 -7.89 -1.06 5.60
N PHE A 59 -8.88 -1.89 5.91
CA PHE A 59 -9.44 -2.01 7.26
C PHE A 59 -8.93 -3.28 7.93
N PRO A 60 -8.59 -3.25 9.23
CA PRO A 60 -8.23 -4.45 9.98
C PRO A 60 -9.39 -5.45 10.02
N ASP A 61 -9.08 -6.75 10.02
CA ASP A 61 -10.08 -7.82 10.06
C ASP A 61 -11.00 -7.76 11.29
N ASP A 62 -10.46 -7.31 12.43
CA ASP A 62 -11.21 -7.14 13.68
C ASP A 62 -12.12 -5.89 13.66
N TYR A 63 -11.88 -4.96 12.73
CA TYR A 63 -12.59 -3.69 12.58
C TYR A 63 -13.00 -3.46 11.11
N PRO A 64 -13.78 -4.37 10.51
CA PRO A 64 -14.08 -4.30 9.08
C PRO A 64 -15.03 -3.14 8.77
N HIS A 65 -14.85 -2.52 7.60
CA HIS A 65 -15.78 -1.50 7.13
C HIS A 65 -17.11 -2.12 6.71
N SER A 66 -18.24 -1.51 7.11
CA SER A 66 -19.59 -2.05 6.87
C SER A 66 -19.92 -2.30 5.39
N VAL A 67 -19.35 -1.52 4.46
CA VAL A 67 -19.56 -1.65 3.01
C VAL A 67 -18.42 -2.40 2.32
N TYR A 68 -17.21 -2.32 2.85
CA TYR A 68 -15.97 -2.78 2.20
C TYR A 68 -15.32 -3.91 2.99
N SER A 69 -16.12 -4.89 3.41
CA SER A 69 -15.74 -6.00 4.31
C SER A 69 -15.45 -7.33 3.61
N SER A 70 -15.53 -7.38 2.28
CA SER A 70 -15.36 -8.62 1.51
C SER A 70 -14.41 -8.36 0.34
N GLY A 71 -13.10 -8.46 0.59
CA GLY A 71 -12.07 -8.11 -0.39
C GLY A 71 -11.86 -6.61 -0.53
N VAL A 72 -11.07 -6.23 -1.53
CA VAL A 72 -10.77 -4.83 -1.84
C VAL A 72 -11.61 -4.36 -3.02
N SER A 73 -12.59 -3.49 -2.75
CA SER A 73 -13.43 -2.89 -3.80
C SER A 73 -12.62 -1.92 -4.65
N MET A 74 -12.71 -2.04 -5.97
CA MET A 74 -12.08 -1.14 -6.94
C MET A 74 -13.14 -0.15 -7.43
N ILE A 75 -12.92 1.14 -7.15
CA ILE A 75 -13.83 2.25 -7.44
C ILE A 75 -13.15 3.19 -8.43
N ASP A 76 -13.77 3.43 -9.58
CA ASP A 76 -13.22 4.33 -10.58
C ASP A 76 -13.44 5.81 -10.19
N ALA A 77 -12.77 6.73 -10.89
CA ALA A 77 -12.80 8.16 -10.58
C ALA A 77 -14.21 8.79 -10.69
N ASP A 78 -15.15 8.11 -11.37
CA ASP A 78 -16.56 8.50 -11.47
C ASP A 78 -17.44 7.95 -10.31
N GLY A 79 -16.86 7.15 -9.42
CA GLY A 79 -17.53 6.52 -8.28
C GLY A 79 -18.17 5.17 -8.57
N SER A 80 -18.04 4.65 -9.79
CA SER A 80 -18.52 3.31 -10.13
C SER A 80 -17.63 2.22 -9.55
N ILE A 81 -18.24 1.16 -9.02
CA ILE A 81 -17.50 -0.03 -8.58
C ILE A 81 -17.24 -0.89 -9.81
N ILE A 82 -15.98 -1.04 -10.20
CA ILE A 82 -15.56 -1.80 -11.39
C ILE A 82 -15.17 -3.24 -11.05
N GLY A 83 -14.96 -3.55 -9.77
CA GLY A 83 -14.68 -4.91 -9.32
C GLY A 83 -14.37 -5.01 -7.84
N VAL A 84 -14.10 -6.24 -7.40
CA VAL A 84 -13.61 -6.54 -6.05
C VAL A 84 -12.45 -7.52 -6.18
N ASN A 85 -11.27 -7.12 -5.71
CA ASN A 85 -10.08 -7.96 -5.68
C ASN A 85 -10.06 -8.77 -4.38
N ASN A 86 -10.24 -10.09 -4.50
CA ASN A 86 -10.20 -11.01 -3.36
C ASN A 86 -8.82 -11.66 -3.16
N ASP A 87 -7.89 -11.45 -4.09
CA ASP A 87 -6.56 -12.08 -4.08
C ASP A 87 -5.57 -11.33 -3.17
N LEU A 88 -5.88 -10.08 -2.80
CA LEU A 88 -5.06 -9.27 -1.91
C LEU A 88 -5.06 -9.74 -0.44
N ASN A 89 -5.93 -10.68 -0.06
CA ASN A 89 -6.12 -11.14 1.32
C ASN A 89 -6.29 -9.98 2.32
N LEU A 90 -6.95 -8.90 1.89
CA LEU A 90 -7.24 -7.70 2.65
C LEU A 90 -8.70 -7.30 2.42
N THR A 91 -9.24 -6.47 3.31
CA THR A 91 -10.55 -5.84 3.11
C THR A 91 -10.41 -4.33 3.04
N GLY A 92 -11.20 -3.70 2.18
CA GLY A 92 -11.17 -2.25 2.01
C GLY A 92 -11.57 -1.80 0.62
N ALA A 93 -11.08 -0.64 0.22
CA ALA A 93 -11.38 -0.09 -1.09
C ALA A 93 -10.20 0.70 -1.64
N CYS A 94 -9.99 0.59 -2.95
CA CYS A 94 -9.13 1.48 -3.71
C CYS A 94 -9.97 2.34 -4.65
N VAL A 95 -9.66 3.62 -4.71
CA VAL A 95 -10.26 4.60 -5.63
C VAL A 95 -9.16 5.12 -6.55
N GLY A 96 -9.31 4.96 -7.86
CA GLY A 96 -8.24 5.27 -8.82
C GLY A 96 -8.75 5.85 -10.14
N GLY A 97 -7.84 6.04 -11.08
CA GLY A 97 -8.13 6.65 -12.38
C GLY A 97 -8.06 8.19 -12.37
N PHE A 98 -7.39 8.78 -11.37
CA PHE A 98 -7.22 10.23 -11.29
C PHE A 98 -5.96 10.71 -12.02
N GLU A 99 -5.98 11.97 -12.44
CA GLU A 99 -4.86 12.64 -13.11
C GLU A 99 -4.70 14.06 -12.54
N GLY A 100 -3.47 14.56 -12.54
CA GLY A 100 -3.15 15.96 -12.33
C GLY A 100 -3.14 16.43 -10.87
N TYR A 101 -3.27 15.54 -9.89
CA TYR A 101 -3.09 15.93 -8.49
C TYR A 101 -1.60 16.06 -8.15
N THR A 102 -1.25 17.12 -7.44
CA THR A 102 0.10 17.30 -6.88
C THR A 102 0.09 17.45 -5.37
N ASP A 103 -1.06 17.78 -4.77
CA ASP A 103 -1.25 17.95 -3.34
C ASP A 103 -1.97 16.72 -2.76
N GLY A 104 -1.30 15.99 -1.87
CA GLY A 104 -1.80 14.73 -1.32
C GLY A 104 -3.10 14.88 -0.53
N MET A 105 -3.29 15.99 0.19
CA MET A 105 -4.52 16.20 0.96
C MET A 105 -5.72 16.46 0.04
N ASN A 106 -5.57 17.31 -0.98
CA ASN A 106 -6.62 17.53 -1.98
C ASN A 106 -6.99 16.23 -2.69
N PHE A 107 -5.99 15.43 -3.08
CA PHE A 107 -6.21 14.12 -3.69
C PHE A 107 -7.01 13.18 -2.77
N MET A 108 -6.56 13.02 -1.53
CA MET A 108 -7.23 12.17 -0.53
C MET A 108 -8.69 12.59 -0.33
N MET A 109 -8.95 13.89 -0.16
CA MET A 109 -10.29 14.39 0.12
C MET A 109 -11.23 14.23 -1.08
N ASP A 110 -10.73 14.39 -2.30
CA ASP A 110 -11.54 14.21 -3.51
C ASP A 110 -11.82 12.73 -3.80
N ALA A 111 -10.78 11.88 -3.77
CA ALA A 111 -10.93 10.46 -4.06
C ALA A 111 -11.82 9.74 -3.03
N THR A 112 -11.69 10.06 -1.74
CA THR A 112 -12.57 9.48 -0.71
C THR A 112 -14.02 9.95 -0.79
N ARG A 113 -14.25 11.16 -1.31
CA ARG A 113 -15.59 11.70 -1.56
C ARG A 113 -16.29 11.00 -2.72
N VAL A 114 -15.55 10.61 -3.75
CA VAL A 114 -16.05 9.83 -4.91
C VAL A 114 -16.63 8.49 -4.47
N ALA A 115 -16.09 7.87 -3.42
CA ALA A 115 -16.60 6.64 -2.81
C ALA A 115 -17.94 6.82 -2.03
N GLY A 116 -18.77 7.81 -2.40
CA GLY A 116 -20.11 8.02 -1.84
C GLY A 116 -20.12 8.46 -0.36
N GLY A 117 -19.00 8.96 0.16
CA GLY A 117 -18.83 9.30 1.58
C GLY A 117 -18.58 8.10 2.49
N HIS A 118 -18.51 6.88 1.96
CA HIS A 118 -18.19 5.68 2.73
C HIS A 118 -16.73 5.65 3.21
N LEU A 119 -15.85 6.44 2.61
CA LEU A 119 -14.45 6.59 3.01
C LEU A 119 -14.18 7.96 3.64
N ALA A 120 -15.20 8.63 4.19
CA ALA A 120 -15.07 9.98 4.74
C ALA A 120 -13.91 10.09 5.74
N VAL A 121 -13.15 11.18 5.62
CA VAL A 121 -11.92 11.42 6.37
C VAL A 121 -12.17 12.42 7.49
N GLY A 122 -11.74 12.06 8.70
CA GLY A 122 -11.64 12.94 9.86
C GLY A 122 -10.18 13.21 10.20
N TYR A 123 -9.83 14.49 10.31
CA TYR A 123 -8.48 14.92 10.65
C TYR A 123 -8.50 16.14 11.57
N SER A 124 -7.39 16.35 12.28
CA SER A 124 -7.13 17.53 13.09
C SER A 124 -5.89 18.26 12.57
N VAL A 125 -5.84 19.58 12.68
CA VAL A 125 -4.69 20.37 12.21
C VAL A 125 -3.82 20.74 13.39
N ASN A 126 -2.57 20.26 13.39
CA ASN A 126 -1.55 20.69 14.33
C ASN A 126 -0.74 21.85 13.73
N PRO A 127 -0.56 22.97 14.45
CA PRO A 127 0.20 24.12 13.94
C PRO A 127 1.67 23.83 13.57
N ASN A 128 2.25 22.77 14.14
CA ASN A 128 3.67 22.43 13.94
C ASN A 128 3.88 21.25 12.98
N TRP A 129 2.87 20.39 12.80
CA TRP A 129 3.00 19.11 12.09
C TRP A 129 2.01 18.93 10.93
N GLY A 130 1.07 19.86 10.77
CA GLY A 130 0.04 19.79 9.73
C GLY A 130 -1.12 18.88 10.11
N GLU A 131 -1.75 18.29 9.11
CA GLU A 131 -2.95 17.48 9.21
C GLU A 131 -2.65 16.08 9.76
N PHE A 132 -3.32 15.73 10.85
CA PHE A 132 -3.29 14.42 11.47
C PHE A 132 -4.62 13.71 11.23
N VAL A 133 -4.62 12.70 10.37
CA VAL A 133 -5.79 11.87 10.06
C VAL A 133 -6.02 10.90 11.22
N HIS A 134 -7.21 10.96 11.81
CA HIS A 134 -7.59 10.13 12.95
C HIS A 134 -8.80 9.23 12.63
N THR A 135 -9.46 9.42 11.48
CA THR A 135 -10.65 8.65 11.11
C THR A 135 -10.75 8.51 9.61
N ILE A 136 -10.99 7.28 9.13
CA ILE A 136 -11.32 7.02 7.72
C ILE A 136 -12.48 6.03 7.69
N GLY A 137 -13.50 6.30 6.88
CA GLY A 137 -14.67 5.42 6.72
C GLY A 137 -15.41 5.12 8.03
N GLY A 138 -15.37 6.05 8.98
CA GLY A 138 -16.04 5.93 10.27
C GLY A 138 -15.27 5.14 11.34
N LEU A 139 -14.08 4.59 11.03
CA LEU A 139 -13.21 3.96 12.02
C LEU A 139 -12.23 4.99 12.60
N ASN A 140 -12.43 5.36 13.88
CA ASN A 140 -11.49 6.22 14.59
C ASN A 140 -10.33 5.39 15.18
N ASP A 141 -9.11 5.90 15.07
CA ASP A 141 -7.91 5.23 15.58
C ASP A 141 -7.96 4.97 17.10
N GLN A 142 -8.65 5.81 17.88
CA GLN A 142 -8.83 5.63 19.33
C GLN A 142 -9.79 4.49 19.70
N GLU A 143 -10.55 3.95 18.75
CA GLU A 143 -11.42 2.78 18.97
C GLU A 143 -10.62 1.46 19.01
N ILE A 144 -9.35 1.51 18.61
CA ILE A 144 -8.47 0.35 18.51
C ILE A 144 -7.48 0.37 19.68
N GLN A 145 -7.53 -0.68 20.50
CA GLN A 145 -6.50 -0.93 21.50
C GLN A 145 -5.38 -1.71 20.83
N GLY A 146 -4.39 -1.00 20.30
CA GLY A 146 -3.21 -1.63 19.69
C GLY A 146 -2.27 -2.26 20.70
N ASP A 147 -1.14 -2.78 20.20
CA ASP A 147 0.05 -3.04 21.04
C ASP A 147 0.35 -1.77 21.88
N PHE A 148 0.77 -1.95 23.13
CA PHE A 148 0.99 -0.88 24.13
C PHE A 148 -0.13 0.20 24.27
N ASN A 149 -1.36 -0.11 23.83
CA ASN A 149 -2.58 0.71 23.81
C ASN A 149 -2.61 1.88 22.79
N GLY A 150 -1.83 1.82 21.71
CA GLY A 150 -1.79 2.86 20.69
C GLY A 150 -2.13 2.35 19.29
N ALA A 151 -2.91 3.12 18.52
CA ALA A 151 -3.18 2.89 17.10
C ALA A 151 -3.25 4.21 16.34
N TYR A 152 -2.87 4.21 15.07
CA TYR A 152 -2.90 5.38 14.18
C TYR A 152 -3.14 4.95 12.73
N TRP A 153 -3.65 5.88 11.92
CA TRP A 153 -3.68 5.74 10.48
C TRP A 153 -2.29 6.01 9.89
N SER A 154 -1.66 4.95 9.38
CA SER A 154 -0.38 4.96 8.69
C SER A 154 -0.59 5.30 7.21
N LEU A 155 0.27 6.16 6.67
CA LEU A 155 0.29 6.56 5.27
C LEU A 155 1.43 5.87 4.54
N THR A 156 1.11 5.21 3.44
CA THR A 156 2.08 4.68 2.49
C THR A 156 2.04 5.48 1.19
N HIS A 157 3.18 5.60 0.52
CA HIS A 157 3.35 6.21 -0.79
C HIS A 157 4.17 5.23 -1.65
N ASN A 158 3.58 4.81 -2.76
CA ASN A 158 4.13 3.81 -3.69
C ASN A 158 4.61 2.52 -3.00
N GLY A 159 3.79 2.00 -2.08
CA GLY A 159 4.07 0.76 -1.35
C GLY A 159 5.05 0.89 -0.17
N GLY A 160 5.72 2.03 -0.03
CA GLY A 160 6.61 2.34 1.09
C GLY A 160 5.93 3.20 2.17
N TYR A 161 6.42 3.15 3.41
CA TYR A 161 5.97 4.06 4.47
C TYR A 161 6.31 5.52 4.09
N SER A 162 5.34 6.42 4.20
CA SER A 162 5.55 7.83 3.84
C SER A 162 6.37 8.54 4.91
N MET A 163 7.41 9.27 4.47
CA MET A 163 8.27 10.06 5.37
C MET A 163 7.66 11.43 5.72
N VAL A 164 6.51 11.77 5.14
CA VAL A 164 5.80 13.02 5.34
C VAL A 164 4.31 12.76 5.59
N GLY A 165 3.65 13.70 6.26
CA GLY A 165 2.19 13.67 6.41
C GLY A 165 1.49 13.98 5.08
N ILE A 166 0.21 13.63 4.98
CA ILE A 166 -0.58 13.79 3.75
C ILE A 166 -0.64 15.24 3.24
N GLY A 167 -0.67 16.23 4.15
CA GLY A 167 -0.67 17.65 3.78
C GLY A 167 0.68 18.20 3.30
N SER A 168 1.75 17.39 3.33
CA SER A 168 3.05 17.73 2.72
C SER A 168 3.47 16.74 1.65
N LEU A 169 2.64 15.74 1.36
CA LEU A 169 2.92 14.75 0.32
C LEU A 169 2.68 15.39 -1.04
N VAL A 170 3.74 15.40 -1.86
CA VAL A 170 3.67 15.83 -3.25
C VAL A 170 3.51 14.59 -4.11
N LEU A 171 2.51 14.60 -4.99
CA LEU A 171 2.20 13.48 -5.87
C LEU A 171 2.64 13.75 -7.31
N GLU A 172 3.01 12.67 -7.99
CA GLU A 172 3.23 12.59 -9.44
C GLU A 172 2.15 11.71 -10.09
N GLU A 173 2.09 11.71 -11.42
CA GLU A 173 1.21 10.79 -12.16
C GLU A 173 1.61 9.34 -11.88
N GLY A 174 0.62 8.45 -11.82
CA GLY A 174 0.84 7.05 -11.45
C GLY A 174 1.09 6.81 -9.96
N ASP A 175 1.11 7.84 -9.10
CA ASP A 175 1.34 7.62 -7.67
C ASP A 175 0.15 6.94 -6.99
N VAL A 176 0.47 5.97 -6.12
CA VAL A 176 -0.50 5.28 -5.27
C VAL A 176 -0.21 5.62 -3.82
N ILE A 177 -1.22 6.10 -3.09
CA ILE A 177 -1.16 6.25 -1.64
C ILE A 177 -2.02 5.20 -0.95
N GLY A 178 -1.56 4.69 0.17
CA GLY A 178 -2.29 3.70 0.96
C GLY A 178 -2.48 4.16 2.40
N TRP A 179 -3.60 3.78 2.98
CA TRP A 179 -3.92 3.98 4.39
C TRP A 179 -4.30 2.67 5.05
N ASN A 180 -3.70 2.41 6.19
CA ASN A 180 -4.06 1.30 7.07
C ASN A 180 -3.84 1.71 8.52
N ILE A 181 -4.48 0.99 9.45
CA ILE A 181 -4.14 1.15 10.86
C ILE A 181 -2.83 0.42 11.16
N GLU A 182 -1.97 1.08 11.91
CA GLU A 182 -0.82 0.48 12.61
C GLU A 182 -0.93 0.71 14.12
N THR A 183 -0.21 -0.11 14.88
CA THR A 183 -0.17 -0.07 16.34
C THR A 183 1.27 0.04 16.84
N TRP A 184 1.51 0.65 18.01
CA TRP A 184 2.87 0.88 18.54
C TRP A 184 3.05 0.54 20.01
#